data_AF-A0A4P7ZVS7-F1
#
_entry.id   AF-A0A4P7ZVS7-F1
#
_cell.length_a   1.000
_cell.length_b   1.000
_cell.length_c   1.000
_cell.angle_alpha   90.00
_cell.angle_beta   90.00
_cell.angle_gamma   90.00
#
_symmetry.space_group_name_H-M   'P 1'
#
loop_
_entity.id
_entity.type
_entity.pdbx_description
1 polymer ?
#
loop_
_entity_poly.entity_id
_entity_poly.type
_entity_poly.pdbx_seq_one_letter_code
_entity_poly.pdbx_strand_id
1 'polypeptide(L)'
;MQRPIPWLWILVIGVLLLAPGFTARLFVDVLEGFALLLVFGPLVLAGAGFLAWQWFRRRLVTCPACGTPSLGATICPACGTSLAEAGTRSTVDADQPASSAVIDVEVRDVSGER
;
A
#
# COMPACT_ATOMS: atom_id res chain seq x y z
N MET A 1 38.31 19.31 -47.44
CA MET A 1 37.63 18.01 -47.19
C MET A 1 38.59 17.09 -46.44
N GLN A 2 38.67 17.22 -45.11
CA GLN A 2 39.49 16.33 -44.28
C GLN A 2 38.69 15.06 -44.01
N ARG A 3 39.19 13.92 -44.52
CA ARG A 3 38.59 12.61 -44.22
C ARG A 3 38.98 12.26 -42.79
N PRO A 4 38.04 12.09 -41.85
CA PRO A 4 38.39 11.60 -40.53
C PRO A 4 39.02 10.22 -40.71
N ILE A 5 40.28 10.08 -40.28
CA ILE A 5 41.07 8.87 -40.46
C ILE A 5 40.31 7.73 -39.76
N PRO A 6 39.76 6.75 -40.49
CA PRO A 6 38.86 5.73 -39.92
C PRO A 6 39.56 4.88 -38.87
N TRP A 7 40.88 4.74 -38.99
CA TRP A 7 41.72 4.09 -37.98
C TRP A 7 41.71 4.80 -36.63
N LEU A 8 41.60 6.12 -36.60
CA LEU A 8 41.56 6.88 -35.35
C LEU A 8 40.25 6.58 -34.59
N TRP A 9 39.13 6.44 -35.30
CA TRP A 9 37.86 6.01 -34.72
C TRP A 9 37.89 4.56 -34.23
N ILE A 10 38.52 3.66 -34.98
CA ILE A 10 38.68 2.25 -34.57
C ILE A 10 39.55 2.15 -33.31
N LEU A 11 40.59 2.99 -33.20
CA LEU A 11 41.46 3.04 -32.03
C LEU A 11 40.76 3.68 -30.82
N VAL A 12 39.92 4.70 -31.03
CA VAL A 12 39.10 5.28 -29.97
C VAL A 12 38.03 4.30 -29.48
N ILE A 13 37.31 3.64 -30.38
CA ILE A 13 36.34 2.59 -30.04
C ILE A 13 37.06 1.40 -29.39
N GLY A 14 38.21 1.01 -29.94
CA GLY A 14 39.06 -0.05 -29.41
C GLY A 14 39.53 0.25 -28.00
N VAL A 15 40.04 1.45 -27.72
CA VAL A 15 40.44 1.90 -26.37
C VAL A 15 39.23 2.07 -25.45
N LEU A 16 38.08 2.52 -25.95
CA LEU A 16 36.85 2.63 -25.15
C LEU A 16 36.28 1.24 -24.76
N LEU A 17 36.46 0.23 -25.63
CA LEU A 17 36.15 -1.17 -25.32
C LEU A 17 37.24 -1.85 -24.46
N LEU A 18 38.53 -1.55 -24.69
CA LEU A 18 39.68 -2.16 -23.99
C LEU A 18 40.04 -1.48 -22.67
N ALA A 19 39.56 -0.26 -22.41
CA ALA A 19 39.62 0.42 -21.12
C ALA A 19 38.25 0.20 -20.44
N PRO A 20 37.96 -1.01 -19.95
CA PRO A 20 36.64 -1.42 -19.51
C PRO A 20 36.51 -1.10 -18.01
N GLY A 21 37.21 -0.07 -17.54
CA GLY A 21 37.51 0.07 -16.12
C GLY A 21 36.44 0.86 -15.39
N PHE A 22 36.20 2.08 -15.87
CA PHE A 22 35.48 3.07 -15.08
C PHE A 22 34.13 3.42 -15.69
N THR A 23 34.10 3.93 -16.92
CA THR A 23 32.86 4.43 -17.52
C THR A 23 31.88 3.30 -17.81
N ALA A 24 32.35 2.21 -18.42
CA ALA A 24 31.51 1.05 -18.71
C ALA A 24 30.92 0.43 -17.43
N ARG A 25 31.71 0.37 -16.35
CA ARG A 25 31.26 -0.16 -15.06
C ARG A 25 30.22 0.76 -14.41
N LEU A 26 30.44 2.07 -14.43
CA LEU A 26 29.46 3.05 -13.92
C LEU A 26 28.14 3.02 -14.69
N PHE A 27 28.16 2.88 -16.02
CA PHE A 27 26.92 2.76 -16.79
C PHE A 27 26.15 1.48 -16.42
N VAL A 28 26.85 0.36 -16.26
CA VAL A 28 26.22 -0.91 -15.86
C VAL A 28 25.67 -0.82 -14.44
N ASP A 29 26.40 -0.23 -13.49
CA ASP A 29 25.96 -0.05 -12.10
C ASP A 29 24.71 0.86 -12.02
N VAL A 30 24.67 1.96 -12.80
CA VAL A 30 23.50 2.84 -12.87
C VAL A 30 22.31 2.14 -13.52
N LEU A 31 22.54 1.36 -14.58
CA LEU A 31 21.48 0.63 -15.27
C LEU A 31 20.92 -0.50 -14.40
N GLU A 32 21.78 -1.19 -13.64
CA GLU A 32 21.40 -2.19 -12.65
C GLU A 32 20.61 -1.55 -11.51
N GLY A 33 21.06 -0.41 -10.99
CA GLY A 33 20.33 0.36 -9.98
C GLY A 33 18.95 0.81 -10.47
N PHE A 34 18.85 1.25 -11.73
CA PHE A 34 17.58 1.65 -12.33
C PHE A 34 16.67 0.44 -12.55
N ALA A 35 17.20 -0.68 -13.05
CA ALA A 35 16.44 -1.92 -13.21
C ALA A 35 15.92 -2.45 -11.87
N LEU A 36 16.76 -2.44 -10.82
CA LEU A 36 16.37 -2.76 -9.45
C LEU A 36 15.25 -1.84 -8.97
N LEU A 37 15.37 -0.52 -9.19
CA LEU A 37 14.33 0.43 -8.80
C LEU A 37 13.03 0.23 -9.58
N LEU A 38 13.10 -0.17 -10.85
CA LEU A 38 11.93 -0.47 -11.67
C LEU A 38 11.19 -1.73 -11.21
N VAL A 39 11.92 -2.71 -10.65
CA VAL A 39 11.34 -3.97 -10.15
C VAL A 39 10.94 -3.85 -8.67
N PHE A 40 11.84 -3.40 -7.81
CA PHE A 40 11.58 -3.27 -6.37
C PHE A 40 10.78 -2.02 -6.03
N GLY A 41 10.89 -0.94 -6.80
CA GLY A 41 10.11 0.28 -6.58
C GLY A 41 8.60 0.03 -6.51
N PRO A 42 7.97 -0.60 -7.51
CA PRO A 42 6.55 -0.91 -7.43
C PRO A 42 6.24 -1.91 -6.32
N LEU A 43 7.14 -2.87 -6.05
CA LEU A 43 6.94 -3.87 -4.99
C LEU A 43 6.91 -3.22 -3.59
N VAL A 44 7.83 -2.29 -3.34
CA VAL A 44 7.90 -1.50 -2.10
C VAL A 44 6.71 -0.54 -2.00
N LEU A 45 6.35 0.15 -3.09
CA LEU A 45 5.17 1.02 -3.11
C LEU A 45 3.88 0.25 -2.84
N ALA A 46 3.73 -0.94 -3.42
CA ALA A 46 2.59 -1.82 -3.17
C ALA A 46 2.56 -2.26 -1.71
N GLY A 47 3.68 -2.72 -1.16
CA GLY A 47 3.79 -3.12 0.25
C GLY A 47 3.49 -1.97 1.21
N ALA A 48 4.09 -0.81 0.99
CA ALA A 48 3.85 0.39 1.79
C ALA A 48 2.39 0.87 1.69
N GLY A 49 1.82 0.88 0.48
CA GLY A 49 0.43 1.21 0.23
C GLY A 49 -0.54 0.25 0.92
N PHE A 50 -0.25 -1.05 0.90
CA PHE A 50 -1.04 -2.06 1.58
C PHE A 50 -1.02 -1.87 3.10
N LEU A 51 0.15 -1.65 3.70
CA LEU A 51 0.28 -1.37 5.12
C LEU A 51 -0.43 -0.06 5.51
N ALA A 52 -0.27 1.00 4.71
CA ALA A 52 -0.93 2.27 4.92
C ALA A 52 -2.47 2.12 4.85
N TRP A 53 -2.97 1.35 3.90
CA TRP A 53 -4.39 1.08 3.74
C TRP A 53 -4.96 0.26 4.91
N GLN A 54 -4.24 -0.74 5.38
CA GLN A 54 -4.65 -1.54 6.55
C GLN A 54 -4.70 -0.69 7.82
N TRP A 55 -3.71 0.20 8.01
CA TRP A 55 -3.70 1.13 9.13
C TRP A 55 -4.83 2.17 9.04
N PHE A 56 -5.11 2.66 7.83
CA PHE A 56 -6.24 3.56 7.58
C PHE A 56 -7.56 2.87 7.93
N ARG A 57 -7.80 1.66 7.41
CA ARG A 57 -8.99 0.85 7.70
C ARG A 57 -9.20 0.61 9.20
N ARG A 58 -8.14 0.33 9.96
CA ARG A 58 -8.21 0.17 11.42
C ARG A 58 -8.65 1.43 12.17
N ARG A 59 -8.53 2.61 11.56
CA ARG A 59 -8.88 3.90 12.16
C ARG A 59 -10.23 4.45 11.70
N LEU A 60 -10.87 3.85 10.70
CA LEU A 60 -12.25 4.21 10.35
C LEU A 60 -13.20 3.71 11.42
N VAL A 61 -14.03 4.62 11.92
CA VAL A 61 -15.12 4.31 12.84
C VAL A 61 -16.43 4.68 12.15
N THR A 62 -17.36 3.74 12.10
CA THR A 62 -18.71 3.99 11.57
C THR A 62 -19.62 4.46 12.70
N CYS A 63 -20.38 5.53 12.44
CA CYS A 63 -21.35 6.04 13.42
C CYS A 63 -22.49 5.01 13.63
N PRO A 64 -22.80 4.59 14.86
CA PRO A 64 -23.85 3.60 15.11
C PRO A 64 -25.27 4.14 14.90
N ALA A 65 -25.46 5.46 14.88
CA ALA A 65 -26.78 6.07 14.73
C ALA A 65 -27.18 6.31 13.27
N CYS A 66 -26.23 6.76 12.43
CA CYS A 66 -26.52 7.13 11.04
C CYS A 66 -25.64 6.41 10.00
N GLY A 67 -24.71 5.55 10.42
CA GLY A 67 -23.88 4.76 9.51
C GLY A 67 -22.75 5.53 8.81
N THR A 68 -22.58 6.82 9.09
CA THR A 68 -21.54 7.62 8.43
C THR A 68 -20.13 7.23 8.90
N PRO A 69 -19.18 6.98 7.98
CA PRO A 69 -17.79 6.73 8.35
C PRO A 69 -17.10 8.03 8.78
N SER A 70 -16.33 7.97 9.86
CA SER A 70 -15.55 9.09 10.38
C SER A 70 -14.14 8.63 10.78
N LEU A 71 -13.16 9.53 10.65
CA LEU A 71 -11.80 9.31 11.08
C LEU A 71 -11.41 10.36 12.12
N GLY A 72 -11.10 9.92 13.34
CA GLY A 72 -10.53 10.77 14.39
C GLY A 72 -11.46 11.84 14.98
N ALA A 73 -12.76 11.82 14.68
CA ALA A 73 -13.73 12.74 15.29
C ALA A 73 -14.36 12.12 16.55
N THR A 74 -14.53 12.95 17.59
CA THR A 74 -15.24 12.57 18.83
C THR A 74 -16.77 12.67 18.68
N ILE A 75 -17.25 13.45 17.71
CA ILE A 75 -18.66 13.73 17.44
C ILE A 75 -18.93 13.49 15.94
N CYS A 76 -20.06 12.87 15.62
CA CYS A 76 -20.46 12.60 14.24
C CYS A 76 -20.76 13.91 13.50
N PRO A 77 -20.11 14.21 12.36
CA PRO A 77 -20.37 15.43 11.61
C PRO A 77 -21.76 15.46 10.94
N ALA A 78 -22.41 14.30 10.77
CA ALA A 78 -23.72 14.22 10.12
C ALA A 78 -24.90 14.31 11.10
N CYS A 79 -24.79 13.69 12.28
CA CYS A 79 -25.91 13.58 13.23
C CYS A 79 -25.59 14.05 14.66
N GLY A 80 -24.36 14.47 14.95
CA GLY A 80 -23.97 15.03 16.25
C GLY A 80 -23.80 14.01 17.38
N THR A 81 -23.92 12.71 17.13
CA THR A 81 -23.75 11.68 18.18
C THR A 81 -22.30 11.54 18.61
N SER A 82 -22.05 11.22 19.87
CA SER A 82 -20.69 10.88 20.33
C SER A 82 -20.21 9.58 19.66
N LEU A 83 -18.94 9.57 19.22
CA LEU A 83 -18.27 8.40 18.63
C LEU A 83 -17.31 7.72 19.62
N ALA A 84 -17.19 8.23 20.85
CA ALA A 84 -16.26 7.76 21.87
C ALA A 84 -16.42 6.25 22.20
N GLU A 85 -17.64 5.70 22.10
CA GLU A 85 -17.93 4.29 22.39
C GLU A 85 -17.93 3.39 21.14
N ALA A 86 -17.84 3.96 19.94
CA ALA A 86 -17.84 3.18 18.70
C ALA A 86 -16.45 2.58 18.39
N GLY A 87 -15.37 3.22 18.86
CA GLY A 87 -13.99 2.72 18.71
C GLY A 87 -13.72 1.38 19.41
N THR A 88 -14.53 1.00 20.39
CA THR A 88 -14.35 -0.25 21.16
C THR A 88 -15.14 -1.44 20.59
N ARG A 89 -16.04 -1.22 19.61
CA ARG A 89 -17.00 -2.24 19.15
C ARG A 89 -16.75 -2.86 17.77
N SER A 90 -15.74 -2.42 17.02
CA SER A 90 -15.41 -3.03 15.72
C SER A 90 -14.43 -4.20 15.87
N THR A 91 -14.90 -5.29 16.47
CA THR A 91 -14.30 -6.63 16.33
C THR A 91 -15.21 -7.60 15.57
N VAL A 92 -16.31 -7.11 14.99
CA VAL A 92 -17.06 -7.89 14.01
C VAL A 92 -16.34 -7.70 12.67
N ASP A 93 -15.54 -8.69 12.32
CA ASP A 93 -14.78 -8.81 11.10
C ASP A 93 -15.75 -8.69 9.90
N ALA A 94 -15.89 -7.47 9.35
CA ALA A 94 -16.82 -7.17 8.27
C ALA A 94 -16.43 -7.83 6.93
N ASP A 95 -15.28 -8.50 6.89
CA ASP A 95 -14.78 -9.27 5.75
C ASP A 95 -15.09 -10.77 5.89
N GLN A 96 -15.70 -11.20 7.02
CA GLN A 96 -16.10 -12.58 7.23
C GLN A 96 -17.27 -12.92 6.28
N PRO A 97 -17.09 -13.85 5.31
CA PRO A 97 -18.18 -14.24 4.43
C PRO A 97 -19.29 -14.87 5.26
N ALA A 98 -20.53 -14.48 4.97
CA ALA A 98 -21.73 -14.90 5.71
C ALA A 98 -21.84 -16.44 5.85
N SER A 99 -21.28 -17.19 4.90
CA SER A 99 -21.22 -18.66 4.93
C SER A 99 -20.34 -19.25 6.04
N SER A 100 -19.50 -18.44 6.68
CA SER A 100 -18.57 -18.86 7.75
C SER A 100 -18.92 -18.24 9.12
N ALA A 101 -19.96 -17.42 9.19
CA ALA A 101 -20.40 -16.80 10.44
C ALA A 101 -21.23 -17.79 11.26
N VAL A 102 -20.80 -18.07 12.50
CA VAL A 102 -21.58 -18.85 13.47
C VAL A 102 -22.43 -17.88 14.28
N ILE A 103 -23.75 -18.01 14.19
CA ILE A 103 -24.70 -17.19 14.94
C ILE A 103 -25.09 -17.98 16.18
N ASP A 104 -24.76 -17.45 17.35
CA ASP A 104 -25.24 -17.99 18.62
C ASP A 104 -26.63 -17.41 18.92
N VAL A 105 -27.64 -18.28 19.07
CA VAL A 105 -29.03 -17.87 19.26
C VAL A 105 -29.43 -18.18 20.70
N GLU A 106 -29.54 -17.13 21.51
CA GLU A 106 -30.02 -17.24 22.88
C GLU A 106 -31.55 -17.04 22.90
N VAL A 107 -32.28 -18.09 23.28
CA VAL A 107 -33.74 -18.04 23.43
C VAL A 107 -34.06 -17.54 24.82
N ARG A 108 -34.72 -16.38 24.92
CA ARG A 108 -35.39 -15.95 26.15
C ARG A 108 -36.84 -16.37 26.11
N ASP A 109 -37.23 -17.25 27.02
CA ASP A 109 -38.64 -17.53 27.29
C ASP A 109 -39.28 -16.33 27.96
N VAL A 110 -40.21 -15.70 27.24
CA VAL A 110 -41.13 -14.70 27.81
C VAL A 110 -42.24 -15.48 28.51
N SER A 111 -41.94 -15.95 29.72
CA SER A 111 -42.97 -16.45 30.63
C SER A 111 -43.80 -15.27 31.14
N GLY A 112 -45.11 -15.41 31.03
CA GLY A 112 -46.07 -14.32 31.12
C GLY A 112 -46.19 -13.71 32.51
N GLU A 113 -46.27 -12.38 32.53
CA GLU A 113 -46.90 -11.63 33.60
C GLU A 113 -48.14 -10.96 33.01
N ARG A 114 -49.29 -11.57 33.29
CA ARG A 114 -50.62 -11.05 33.07
C ARG A 114 -51.32 -10.97 34.42
#